data_AF-A0A7S4NE82-F1
#
_entry.id   AF-A0A7S4NE82-F1
#
_cell.length_a   1.000
_cell.length_b   1.000
_cell.length_c   1.000
_cell.angle_alpha   90.00
_cell.angle_beta   90.00
_cell.angle_gamma   90.00
#
_symmetry.space_group_name_H-M   'P 1'
#
loop_
_entity.id
_entity.type
_entity.pdbx_description
1 polymer ?
#
loop_
_entity_poly.entity_id
_entity_poly.type
_entity_poly.pdbx_seq_one_letter_code
_entity_poly.pdbx_strand_id
1 'polypeptide(L)'
;AAEAAACRKFCEENGLTVVAMQRIHKMRQHLARLAKTRLDDAGKGVASKTGGILSSMPPPTKAQEKLLMQAICSGLLDNVARRATPEMLPDGSMRFTRAAYVSCSKSLKEPLYVDSTSALFSKESRRLPEWVCYDSLVRRPTKDGTKIAVMKSLTPLEPSWLAVAAAGSRLLTLGAPLDAPLPVYRGEKDAVMCFIETKYGSRGWLIPPLQREMRDFSSNKRGSVTEYGDLYRWFARFLLEGKVFPELADLKSMLNDDPGIITRKKPVSKVALLVSSLSGAGVHSAGTLRMHWKEKDKKFLFKCMKSWTKKDRAAEVKRLWQDTVKSCISQ
;
A
#
# COMPACT_ATOMS: atom_id res chain seq x y z
N ALA A 1 14.89 -46.89 -15.08
CA ALA A 1 13.69 -47.75 -14.93
C ALA A 1 13.10 -47.68 -13.51
N ALA A 2 13.92 -47.87 -12.46
CA ALA A 2 13.47 -47.85 -11.06
C ALA A 2 12.82 -46.53 -10.61
N GLU A 3 13.41 -45.37 -10.94
CA GLU A 3 12.85 -44.05 -10.58
C GLU A 3 11.49 -43.79 -11.24
N ALA A 4 11.34 -44.15 -12.52
CA ALA A 4 10.06 -44.04 -13.23
C ALA A 4 8.97 -44.94 -12.61
N ALA A 5 9.35 -46.11 -12.11
CA ALA A 5 8.44 -47.00 -11.39
C ALA A 5 8.05 -46.43 -10.00
N ALA A 6 9.02 -45.87 -9.26
CA ALA A 6 8.77 -45.21 -7.97
C ALA A 6 7.85 -43.99 -8.13
N CYS A 7 8.05 -43.17 -9.16
CA CYS A 7 7.18 -42.02 -9.46
C CYS A 7 5.75 -42.45 -9.82
N ARG A 8 5.57 -43.56 -10.54
CA ARG A 8 4.23 -44.10 -10.85
C ARG A 8 3.51 -44.56 -9.59
N LYS A 9 4.19 -45.36 -8.75
CA LYS A 9 3.66 -45.83 -7.47
C LYS A 9 3.25 -44.66 -6.56
N PHE A 10 4.11 -43.64 -6.44
CA PHE A 10 3.80 -42.44 -5.68
C PHE A 10 2.56 -41.71 -6.21
N CYS A 11 2.41 -41.59 -7.54
CA CYS A 11 1.26 -40.95 -8.13
C CYS A 11 -0.04 -41.72 -7.84
N GLU A 12 0.00 -43.05 -7.95
CA GLU A 12 -1.16 -43.92 -7.66
C GLU A 12 -1.58 -43.82 -6.18
N GLU A 13 -0.62 -43.89 -5.25
CA GLU A 13 -0.87 -43.79 -3.80
C GLU A 13 -1.48 -42.44 -3.39
N ASN A 14 -1.19 -41.36 -4.12
CA ASN A 14 -1.63 -40.00 -3.80
C ASN A 14 -2.75 -39.48 -4.73
N GLY A 15 -3.32 -40.33 -5.60
CA GLY A 15 -4.39 -39.94 -6.53
C GLY A 15 -3.96 -38.91 -7.58
N LEU A 16 -2.68 -38.88 -7.96
CA LEU A 16 -2.11 -37.98 -8.96
C LEU A 16 -2.07 -38.63 -10.35
N THR A 17 -2.29 -37.83 -11.39
CA THR A 17 -2.16 -38.30 -12.77
C THR A 17 -0.70 -38.24 -13.23
N VAL A 18 -0.07 -39.40 -13.46
CA VAL A 18 1.34 -39.51 -13.87
C VAL A 18 1.67 -38.63 -15.08
N VAL A 19 0.82 -38.65 -16.12
CA VAL A 19 1.00 -37.85 -17.33
C VAL A 19 0.98 -36.35 -17.04
N ALA A 20 0.12 -35.90 -16.12
CA ALA A 20 0.06 -34.50 -15.71
C ALA A 20 1.34 -34.10 -14.96
N MET A 21 1.81 -34.92 -14.03
CA MET A 21 3.05 -34.66 -13.28
C MET A 21 4.28 -34.57 -14.20
N GLN A 22 4.37 -35.44 -15.20
CA GLN A 22 5.43 -35.37 -16.22
C GLN A 22 5.36 -34.08 -17.04
N ARG A 23 4.15 -33.65 -17.44
CA ARG A 23 3.95 -32.39 -18.15
C ARG A 23 4.32 -31.18 -17.29
N ILE A 24 3.95 -31.18 -16.01
CA ILE A 24 4.34 -30.14 -15.04
C ILE A 24 5.86 -30.05 -14.94
N HIS A 25 6.57 -31.18 -14.81
CA HIS A 25 8.02 -31.20 -14.74
C HIS A 25 8.67 -30.60 -16.00
N LYS A 26 8.23 -31.02 -17.20
CA LYS A 26 8.71 -30.47 -18.47
C LYS A 26 8.42 -28.98 -18.61
N MET A 27 7.23 -28.54 -18.19
CA MET A 27 6.85 -27.13 -18.22
C MET A 27 7.74 -26.29 -17.31
N ARG A 28 8.03 -26.76 -16.10
CA ARG A 28 8.94 -26.09 -15.16
C ARG A 28 10.33 -25.93 -15.74
N GLN A 29 10.87 -26.96 -16.40
CA GLN A 29 12.16 -26.86 -17.10
C GLN A 29 12.13 -25.83 -18.23
N HIS A 30 11.05 -25.80 -19.01
CA HIS A 30 10.91 -24.83 -20.10
C HIS A 30 10.84 -23.40 -19.55
N LEU A 31 10.00 -23.14 -18.54
CA LEU A 31 9.90 -21.84 -17.89
C LEU A 31 11.24 -21.39 -17.27
N ALA A 32 12.02 -22.30 -16.70
CA ALA A 32 13.34 -21.98 -16.16
C ALA A 32 14.31 -21.52 -17.24
N ARG A 33 14.32 -22.17 -18.42
CA ARG A 33 15.13 -21.73 -19.56
C ARG A 33 14.71 -20.35 -20.04
N LEU A 34 13.41 -20.10 -20.16
CA LEU A 34 12.88 -18.78 -20.53
C LEU A 34 13.26 -17.72 -19.52
N ALA A 35 13.19 -18.03 -18.22
CA ALA A 35 13.61 -17.11 -17.15
C ALA A 35 15.08 -16.71 -17.31
N LYS A 36 15.98 -17.66 -17.61
CA LYS A 36 17.39 -17.35 -17.86
C LYS A 36 17.61 -16.40 -19.04
N THR A 37 16.76 -16.47 -20.06
CA THR A 37 16.94 -15.69 -21.29
C THR A 37 16.24 -14.33 -21.26
N ARG A 38 15.22 -14.18 -20.42
CA ARG A 38 14.31 -13.01 -20.46
C ARG A 38 14.30 -12.20 -19.17
N LEU A 39 14.82 -12.76 -18.08
CA LEU A 39 14.77 -12.16 -16.75
C LEU A 39 16.18 -11.98 -16.18
N ASP A 40 17.06 -11.34 -16.96
CA ASP A 40 18.46 -11.08 -16.62
C ASP A 40 18.58 -10.29 -15.29
N ASP A 41 17.59 -9.44 -14.99
CA ASP A 41 17.52 -8.62 -13.78
C ASP A 41 16.73 -9.25 -12.61
N ALA A 42 16.10 -10.42 -12.78
CA ALA A 42 15.20 -11.00 -11.76
C ALA A 42 15.91 -11.66 -10.55
N GLY A 43 17.11 -11.20 -10.22
CA GLY A 43 17.87 -11.62 -9.05
C GLY A 43 18.57 -12.97 -9.18
N LYS A 44 19.25 -13.38 -8.11
CA LYS A 44 20.10 -14.61 -8.02
C LYS A 44 19.30 -15.92 -7.92
N GLY A 45 18.09 -15.98 -8.47
CA GLY A 45 17.26 -17.19 -8.46
C GLY A 45 17.92 -18.32 -9.26
N VAL A 46 17.69 -19.58 -8.85
CA VAL A 46 18.28 -20.75 -9.53
C VAL A 46 17.85 -20.81 -11.01
N ALA A 47 16.57 -20.55 -11.29
CA ALA A 47 16.02 -20.58 -12.64
C ALA A 47 16.61 -19.48 -13.55
N SER A 48 16.62 -18.21 -13.12
CA SER A 48 17.22 -17.11 -13.88
C SER A 48 18.73 -17.27 -14.06
N LYS A 49 19.44 -17.80 -13.05
CA LYS A 49 20.90 -17.98 -13.14
C LYS A 49 21.31 -19.17 -14.02
N THR A 50 20.66 -20.33 -13.84
CA THR A 50 21.12 -21.59 -14.44
C THR A 50 20.30 -21.99 -15.66
N GLY A 51 19.04 -21.57 -15.76
CA GLY A 51 18.07 -22.09 -16.71
C GLY A 51 17.48 -23.45 -16.32
N GLY A 52 17.81 -23.93 -15.11
CA GLY A 52 17.38 -25.21 -14.57
C GLY A 52 16.46 -25.07 -13.36
N ILE A 53 15.95 -26.20 -12.90
CA ILE A 53 15.17 -26.32 -11.66
C ILE A 53 15.93 -27.20 -10.68
N LEU A 54 15.77 -26.94 -9.38
CA LEU A 54 16.29 -27.83 -8.35
C LEU A 54 15.62 -29.21 -8.46
N SER A 55 16.41 -30.27 -8.31
CA SER A 55 15.92 -31.66 -8.30
C SER A 55 14.96 -31.91 -7.12
N SER A 56 15.22 -31.26 -5.99
CA SER A 56 14.33 -31.20 -4.84
C SER A 56 14.25 -29.77 -4.32
N MET A 57 13.04 -29.29 -4.05
CA MET A 57 12.81 -28.00 -3.42
C MET A 57 12.32 -28.25 -1.99
N PRO A 58 12.91 -27.61 -0.97
CA PRO A 58 12.37 -27.69 0.37
C PRO A 58 10.98 -27.05 0.40
N PRO A 59 10.10 -27.47 1.34
CA PRO A 59 8.86 -26.76 1.61
C PRO A 59 9.14 -25.27 1.85
N PRO A 60 8.28 -24.37 1.35
CA PRO A 60 8.47 -22.94 1.54
C PRO A 60 8.33 -22.56 3.02
N THR A 61 9.09 -21.57 3.44
CA THR A 61 8.89 -20.90 4.73
C THR A 61 7.60 -20.08 4.71
N LYS A 62 7.03 -19.76 5.87
CA LYS A 62 5.83 -18.89 5.98
C LYS A 62 5.99 -17.54 5.27
N ALA A 63 7.20 -16.97 5.29
CA ALA A 63 7.49 -15.73 4.57
C ALA A 63 7.45 -15.94 3.05
N GLN A 64 8.02 -17.03 2.54
CA GLN A 64 7.96 -17.39 1.13
C GLN A 64 6.54 -17.72 0.67
N GLU A 65 5.74 -18.42 1.48
CA GLU A 65 4.32 -18.66 1.20
C GLU A 65 3.57 -17.33 1.04
N LYS A 66 3.79 -16.36 1.94
CA LYS A 66 3.17 -15.03 1.84
C LYS A 66 3.59 -14.29 0.56
N LEU A 67 4.85 -14.35 0.17
CA LEU A 67 5.34 -13.78 -1.08
C LEU A 67 4.74 -14.47 -2.31
N LEU A 68 4.58 -15.80 -2.28
CA LEU A 68 3.92 -16.55 -3.35
C LEU A 68 2.45 -16.15 -3.48
N MET A 69 1.72 -15.99 -2.37
CA MET A 69 0.34 -15.51 -2.37
C MET A 69 0.23 -14.10 -2.98
N GLN A 70 1.15 -13.20 -2.64
CA GLN A 70 1.22 -11.86 -3.23
C GLN A 70 1.50 -11.91 -4.75
N ALA A 71 2.43 -12.77 -5.18
CA ALA A 71 2.74 -12.96 -6.60
C ALA A 71 1.52 -13.50 -7.37
N ILE A 72 0.83 -14.52 -6.85
CA ILE A 72 -0.40 -15.07 -7.44
C ILE A 72 -1.48 -13.99 -7.53
N CYS A 73 -1.69 -13.23 -6.43
CA CYS A 73 -2.65 -12.13 -6.40
C CYS A 73 -2.36 -11.06 -7.46
N SER A 74 -1.08 -10.73 -7.71
CA SER A 74 -0.71 -9.72 -8.72
C SER A 74 -1.07 -10.12 -10.15
N GLY A 75 -1.13 -11.43 -10.45
CA GLY A 75 -1.56 -11.94 -11.75
C GLY A 75 -3.08 -12.13 -11.89
N LEU A 76 -3.84 -12.04 -10.79
CA LEU A 76 -5.27 -12.36 -10.72
C LEU A 76 -6.08 -11.20 -10.13
N LEU A 77 -5.68 -9.95 -10.38
CA LEU A 77 -6.30 -8.76 -9.79
C LEU A 77 -7.77 -8.59 -10.24
N ASP A 78 -8.09 -8.96 -11.47
CA ASP A 78 -9.46 -8.99 -11.99
C ASP A 78 -10.32 -10.12 -11.40
N ASN A 79 -9.68 -11.16 -10.85
CA ASN A 79 -10.31 -12.31 -10.23
C ASN A 79 -10.18 -12.29 -8.71
N VAL A 80 -10.54 -11.16 -8.09
CA VAL A 80 -10.64 -11.04 -6.62
C VAL A 80 -12.10 -11.11 -6.20
N ALA A 81 -12.37 -11.84 -5.13
CA ALA A 81 -13.68 -11.92 -4.51
C ALA A 81 -13.62 -11.63 -3.01
N ARG A 82 -14.68 -11.00 -2.52
CA ARG A 82 -14.87 -10.68 -1.10
C ARG A 82 -16.08 -11.43 -0.58
N ARG A 83 -15.99 -12.01 0.61
CA ARG A 83 -17.11 -12.67 1.28
C ARG A 83 -18.28 -11.69 1.40
N ALA A 84 -19.46 -12.12 0.98
CA ALA A 84 -20.64 -11.28 0.90
C ALA A 84 -21.10 -10.85 2.30
N THR A 85 -21.49 -9.59 2.44
CA THR A 85 -22.37 -9.15 3.53
C THR A 85 -23.82 -9.22 3.07
N PRO A 86 -24.82 -9.25 3.98
CA PRO A 86 -26.24 -9.32 3.60
C PRO A 86 -26.66 -8.21 2.61
N GLU A 87 -26.06 -7.03 2.71
CA GLU A 87 -26.32 -5.86 1.87
C GLU A 87 -25.79 -5.98 0.43
N MET A 88 -24.84 -6.88 0.17
CA MET A 88 -24.17 -6.99 -1.13
C MET A 88 -24.87 -7.94 -2.11
N LEU A 89 -25.89 -8.67 -1.66
CA LEU A 89 -26.56 -9.71 -2.44
C LEU A 89 -27.92 -9.21 -2.95
N PRO A 90 -28.27 -9.47 -4.23
CA PRO A 90 -29.49 -8.96 -4.86
C PRO A 90 -30.78 -9.58 -4.30
N ASP A 91 -30.74 -10.86 -3.92
CA ASP A 91 -31.89 -11.57 -3.38
C ASP A 91 -31.57 -11.98 -1.94
N GLY A 92 -32.33 -11.45 -0.97
CA GLY A 92 -32.18 -11.68 0.48
C GLY A 92 -32.38 -13.13 0.96
N SER A 93 -32.13 -14.12 0.11
CA SER A 93 -32.19 -15.55 0.41
C SER A 93 -31.09 -15.96 1.40
N MET A 94 -31.46 -15.89 2.69
CA MET A 94 -30.65 -16.28 3.85
C MET A 94 -30.00 -17.68 3.78
N ARG A 95 -30.47 -18.58 2.90
CA ARG A 95 -29.92 -19.95 2.77
C ARG A 95 -28.56 -19.98 2.08
N PHE A 96 -28.31 -19.08 1.14
CA PHE A 96 -27.07 -19.07 0.33
C PHE A 96 -26.11 -17.95 0.73
N THR A 97 -26.55 -17.01 1.56
CA THR A 97 -25.80 -15.78 1.91
C THR A 97 -24.57 -16.04 2.77
N ARG A 98 -24.58 -17.07 3.63
CA ARG A 98 -23.51 -17.24 4.64
C ARG A 98 -22.16 -17.62 4.04
N ALA A 99 -22.09 -18.30 2.90
CA ALA A 99 -20.82 -18.71 2.28
C ALA A 99 -20.57 -18.10 0.90
N ALA A 100 -21.39 -17.13 0.50
CA ALA A 100 -21.27 -16.47 -0.79
C ALA A 100 -20.13 -15.46 -0.81
N TYR A 101 -19.58 -15.26 -2.00
CA TYR A 101 -18.60 -14.24 -2.33
C TYR A 101 -19.15 -13.38 -3.47
N VAL A 102 -18.71 -12.12 -3.50
CA VAL A 102 -18.99 -11.18 -4.56
C VAL A 102 -17.68 -10.89 -5.28
N SER A 103 -17.68 -10.86 -6.61
CA SER A 103 -16.51 -10.49 -7.41
C SER A 103 -16.25 -8.98 -7.40
N CYS A 104 -14.98 -8.58 -7.51
CA CYS A 104 -14.58 -7.17 -7.68
C CYS A 104 -15.08 -6.57 -9.01
N SER A 105 -15.44 -7.43 -9.97
CA SER A 105 -16.04 -7.07 -11.25
C SER A 105 -17.57 -6.99 -11.17
N LYS A 106 -18.14 -5.84 -11.54
CA LYS A 106 -19.60 -5.60 -11.64
C LYS A 106 -20.26 -6.40 -12.78
N SER A 107 -19.47 -6.90 -13.73
CA SER A 107 -19.97 -7.77 -14.80
C SER A 107 -20.51 -9.09 -14.24
N LEU A 108 -19.92 -9.59 -13.15
CA LEU A 108 -20.38 -10.77 -12.42
C LEU A 108 -21.38 -10.34 -11.34
N LYS A 109 -22.66 -10.58 -11.64
CA LYS A 109 -23.79 -10.27 -10.74
C LYS A 109 -24.17 -11.44 -9.84
N GLU A 110 -23.90 -12.67 -10.28
CA GLU A 110 -24.22 -13.88 -9.51
C GLU A 110 -23.27 -14.06 -8.30
N PRO A 111 -23.76 -14.63 -7.19
CA PRO A 111 -22.90 -14.99 -6.06
C PRO A 111 -21.95 -16.12 -6.43
N LEU A 112 -20.72 -16.03 -5.92
CA LEU A 112 -19.66 -17.00 -6.11
C LEU A 112 -19.51 -17.88 -4.86
N TYR A 113 -19.14 -19.15 -5.05
CA TYR A 113 -18.98 -20.11 -3.95
C TYR A 113 -17.62 -20.80 -3.99
N VAL A 114 -17.14 -21.20 -2.81
CA VAL A 114 -15.95 -22.05 -2.69
C VAL A 114 -16.32 -23.48 -3.04
N ASP A 115 -15.55 -24.13 -3.91
CA ASP A 115 -15.77 -25.55 -4.25
C ASP A 115 -15.59 -26.44 -3.01
N SER A 116 -16.46 -27.45 -2.84
CA SER A 116 -16.38 -28.40 -1.73
C SER A 116 -15.08 -29.22 -1.68
N THR A 117 -14.37 -29.33 -2.81
CA THR A 117 -13.06 -29.98 -2.93
C THR A 117 -11.88 -29.04 -2.61
N SER A 118 -12.13 -27.75 -2.41
CA SER A 118 -11.10 -26.78 -2.06
C SER A 118 -10.59 -27.02 -0.64
N ALA A 119 -9.28 -26.87 -0.45
CA ALA A 119 -8.67 -26.88 0.89
C ALA A 119 -9.19 -25.73 1.80
N LEU A 120 -9.73 -24.67 1.20
CA LEU A 120 -10.34 -23.55 1.94
C LEU A 120 -11.83 -23.76 2.25
N PHE A 121 -12.42 -24.85 1.77
CA PHE A 121 -13.85 -25.08 1.98
C PHE A 121 -14.15 -25.33 3.46
N SER A 122 -15.19 -24.66 3.95
CA SER A 122 -15.71 -24.86 5.29
C SER A 122 -17.22 -24.65 5.27
N LYS A 123 -17.95 -25.52 5.98
CA LYS A 123 -19.39 -25.33 6.24
C LYS A 123 -19.63 -24.14 7.17
N GLU A 124 -18.66 -23.85 8.04
CA GLU A 124 -18.68 -22.69 8.91
C GLU A 124 -18.17 -21.46 8.15
N SER A 125 -19.08 -20.56 7.81
CA SER A 125 -18.79 -19.29 7.14
C SER A 125 -17.66 -18.49 7.78
N ARG A 126 -17.57 -18.47 9.12
CA ARG A 126 -16.57 -17.68 9.86
C ARG A 126 -15.13 -18.14 9.60
N ARG A 127 -14.93 -19.41 9.25
CA ARG A 127 -13.60 -19.95 8.90
C ARG A 127 -13.19 -19.64 7.47
N LEU A 128 -14.12 -19.21 6.63
CA LEU A 128 -13.82 -18.79 5.27
C LEU A 128 -13.10 -17.44 5.29
N PRO A 129 -12.02 -17.27 4.50
CA PRO A 129 -11.29 -16.01 4.41
C PRO A 129 -12.17 -14.90 3.83
N GLU A 130 -12.04 -13.67 4.35
CA GLU A 130 -12.84 -12.56 3.83
C GLU A 130 -12.49 -12.22 2.38
N TRP A 131 -11.21 -12.31 2.02
CA TRP A 131 -10.70 -11.96 0.71
C TRP A 131 -9.96 -13.12 0.08
N VAL A 132 -10.25 -13.38 -1.20
CA VAL A 132 -9.61 -14.42 -1.99
C VAL A 132 -9.37 -13.92 -3.42
N CYS A 133 -8.31 -14.41 -4.06
CA CYS A 133 -8.27 -14.45 -5.52
C CYS A 133 -8.54 -15.88 -6.01
N TYR A 134 -9.00 -16.00 -7.25
CA TYR A 134 -9.33 -17.27 -7.88
C TYR A 134 -8.81 -17.30 -9.32
N ASP A 135 -8.53 -18.49 -9.83
CA ASP A 135 -8.06 -18.68 -11.21
C ASP A 135 -9.22 -18.62 -12.21
N SER A 136 -10.27 -19.40 -11.93
CA SER A 136 -11.37 -19.60 -12.89
C SER A 136 -12.69 -19.87 -12.19
N LEU A 137 -13.79 -19.69 -12.93
CA LEU A 137 -15.15 -19.96 -12.49
C LEU A 137 -15.74 -21.15 -13.26
N VAL A 138 -16.35 -22.08 -12.54
CA VAL A 138 -17.08 -23.20 -13.13
C VAL A 138 -18.52 -23.15 -12.65
N ARG A 139 -19.48 -23.13 -13.60
CA ARG A 139 -20.90 -23.17 -13.28
C ARG A 139 -21.37 -24.61 -13.18
N ARG A 140 -22.00 -24.98 -12.07
CA ARG A 140 -22.49 -26.35 -11.84
C ARG A 140 -23.91 -26.33 -11.30
N PRO A 141 -24.76 -27.30 -11.69
CA PRO A 141 -26.07 -27.46 -11.07
C PRO A 141 -25.91 -27.97 -9.63
N THR A 142 -26.71 -27.46 -8.71
CA THR A 142 -26.90 -28.01 -7.37
C THR A 142 -27.86 -29.21 -7.44
N LYS A 143 -28.01 -29.92 -6.32
CA LYS A 143 -28.99 -31.02 -6.20
C LYS A 143 -30.43 -30.59 -6.54
N ASP A 144 -30.74 -29.32 -6.29
CA ASP A 144 -32.05 -28.72 -6.54
C ASP A 144 -32.15 -28.13 -7.97
N GLY A 145 -31.18 -28.40 -8.86
CA GLY A 145 -31.17 -27.95 -10.25
C GLY A 145 -30.71 -26.50 -10.47
N THR A 146 -30.47 -25.73 -9.40
CA THR A 146 -29.99 -24.34 -9.50
C THR A 146 -28.53 -24.30 -9.98
N LYS A 147 -28.20 -23.48 -10.98
CA LYS A 147 -26.81 -23.29 -11.41
C LYS A 147 -26.11 -22.31 -10.48
N ILE A 148 -24.98 -22.72 -9.91
CA ILE A 148 -24.12 -21.87 -9.07
C ILE A 148 -22.75 -21.69 -9.72
N ALA A 149 -22.15 -20.51 -9.53
CA ALA A 149 -20.79 -20.23 -9.95
C ALA A 149 -19.79 -20.59 -8.83
N VAL A 150 -18.87 -21.48 -9.13
CA VAL A 150 -17.91 -22.02 -8.17
C VAL A 150 -16.50 -21.57 -8.55
N MET A 151 -15.78 -20.98 -7.59
CA MET A 151 -14.39 -20.55 -7.75
C MET A 151 -13.42 -21.74 -7.71
N LYS A 152 -12.40 -21.70 -8.56
CA LYS A 152 -11.33 -22.68 -8.64
C LYS A 152 -9.97 -22.07 -8.31
N SER A 153 -9.12 -22.89 -7.70
CA SER A 153 -7.74 -22.52 -7.29
C SER A 153 -7.71 -21.23 -6.46
N LEU A 154 -8.39 -21.25 -5.31
CA LEU A 154 -8.50 -20.08 -4.46
C LEU A 154 -7.21 -19.86 -3.66
N THR A 155 -6.81 -18.61 -3.53
CA THR A 155 -5.73 -18.18 -2.64
C THR A 155 -6.24 -17.09 -1.70
N PRO A 156 -6.14 -17.25 -0.36
CA PRO A 156 -6.49 -16.18 0.58
C PRO A 156 -5.56 -14.99 0.41
N LEU A 157 -6.07 -13.77 0.60
CA LEU A 157 -5.24 -12.56 0.55
C LEU A 157 -5.56 -11.58 1.67
N GLU A 158 -4.57 -10.76 2.03
CA GLU A 158 -4.81 -9.60 2.90
C GLU A 158 -5.14 -8.38 2.03
N PRO A 159 -6.16 -7.59 2.40
CA PRO A 159 -6.58 -6.45 1.58
C PRO A 159 -5.50 -5.35 1.49
N SER A 160 -4.53 -5.31 2.41
CA SER A 160 -3.39 -4.40 2.37
C SER A 160 -2.50 -4.61 1.14
N TRP A 161 -2.50 -5.81 0.54
CA TRP A 161 -1.70 -6.11 -0.65
C TRP A 161 -2.30 -5.50 -1.92
N LEU A 162 -3.64 -5.33 -1.96
CA LEU A 162 -4.37 -4.94 -3.16
C LEU A 162 -3.99 -3.54 -3.67
N ALA A 163 -3.81 -2.56 -2.77
CA ALA A 163 -3.44 -1.20 -3.17
C ALA A 163 -2.08 -1.13 -3.86
N VAL A 164 -1.12 -1.92 -3.37
CA VAL A 164 0.23 -1.98 -3.95
C VAL A 164 0.21 -2.79 -5.25
N ALA A 165 -0.42 -3.97 -5.24
CA ALA A 165 -0.46 -4.86 -6.39
C ALA A 165 -1.23 -4.26 -7.57
N ALA A 166 -2.31 -3.50 -7.31
CA ALA A 166 -3.11 -2.85 -8.34
C ALA A 166 -2.66 -1.43 -8.70
N ALA A 167 -1.51 -0.98 -8.19
CA ALA A 167 -0.96 0.33 -8.52
C ALA A 167 -0.78 0.47 -10.05
N GLY A 168 -1.26 1.59 -10.61
CA GLY A 168 -1.21 1.86 -12.06
C GLY A 168 -2.30 1.15 -12.88
N SER A 169 -3.10 0.27 -12.27
CA SER A 169 -4.25 -0.36 -12.93
C SER A 169 -5.53 0.47 -12.78
N ARG A 170 -6.54 0.18 -13.62
CA ARG A 170 -7.90 0.74 -13.48
C ARG A 170 -8.72 0.14 -12.34
N LEU A 171 -8.17 -0.87 -11.65
CA LEU A 171 -8.84 -1.52 -10.52
C LEU A 171 -8.65 -0.75 -9.22
N LEU A 172 -7.67 0.16 -9.14
CA LEU A 172 -7.44 0.99 -7.97
C LEU A 172 -7.96 2.41 -8.23
N THR A 173 -8.79 2.90 -7.33
CA THR A 173 -9.21 4.31 -7.31
C THR A 173 -8.69 4.96 -6.04
N LEU A 174 -7.96 6.06 -6.21
CA LEU A 174 -7.44 6.88 -5.11
C LEU A 174 -8.41 8.03 -4.83
N GLY A 175 -8.77 8.21 -3.57
CA GLY A 175 -9.62 9.29 -3.10
C GLY A 175 -8.82 10.46 -2.52
N ALA A 176 -9.50 11.25 -1.68
CA ALA A 176 -8.88 12.36 -0.97
C ALA A 176 -7.96 11.89 0.17
N PRO A 177 -7.01 12.74 0.61
CA PRO A 177 -6.32 12.55 1.88
C PRO A 177 -7.30 12.39 3.04
N LEU A 178 -6.99 11.49 3.96
CA LEU A 178 -7.78 11.23 5.14
C LEU A 178 -7.46 12.25 6.24
N ASP A 179 -8.48 12.61 7.03
CA ASP A 179 -8.31 13.42 8.24
C ASP A 179 -7.61 12.64 9.36
N ALA A 180 -7.74 11.32 9.37
CA ALA A 180 -7.10 10.41 10.31
C ALA A 180 -6.64 9.13 9.61
N PRO A 181 -5.42 8.63 9.88
CA PRO A 181 -4.39 9.21 10.75
C PRO A 181 -3.80 10.52 10.18
N LEU A 182 -3.31 11.38 11.07
CA LEU A 182 -2.72 12.66 10.69
C LEU A 182 -1.47 12.45 9.81
N PRO A 183 -1.16 13.40 8.91
CA PRO A 183 0.09 13.43 8.17
C PRO A 183 1.32 13.31 9.07
N VAL A 184 2.41 12.81 8.50
CA VAL A 184 3.71 12.64 9.17
C VAL A 184 4.83 13.04 8.24
N TYR A 185 5.87 13.69 8.76
CA TYR A 185 7.09 13.90 8.00
C TYR A 185 7.99 12.66 8.10
N ARG A 186 8.51 12.19 6.96
CA ARG A 186 9.46 11.07 6.89
C ARG A 186 10.81 11.59 6.39
N GLY A 187 11.81 11.60 7.27
CA GLY A 187 13.16 12.06 6.92
C GLY A 187 13.80 11.28 5.78
N GLU A 188 13.61 9.95 5.74
CA GLU A 188 14.11 9.07 4.65
C GLU A 188 13.61 9.47 3.26
N LYS A 189 12.39 10.05 3.17
CA LYS A 189 11.79 10.50 1.91
C LYS A 189 11.89 12.00 1.70
N ASP A 190 12.41 12.73 2.69
CA ASP A 190 12.35 14.20 2.76
C ASP A 190 10.94 14.75 2.39
N ALA A 191 9.88 14.16 2.94
CA ALA A 191 8.53 14.47 2.51
C ALA A 191 7.50 14.39 3.63
N VAL A 192 6.47 15.26 3.51
CA VAL A 192 5.23 15.12 4.27
C VAL A 192 4.39 14.02 3.62
N MET A 193 4.11 12.98 4.39
CA MET A 193 3.30 11.83 3.99
C MET A 193 1.90 11.95 4.57
N CYS A 194 0.88 11.62 3.79
CA CYS A 194 -0.51 11.46 4.24
C CYS A 194 -1.05 10.07 3.87
N PHE A 195 -2.14 9.67 4.51
CA PHE A 195 -2.90 8.50 4.11
C PHE A 195 -4.05 8.94 3.22
N ILE A 196 -4.31 8.18 2.16
CA ILE A 196 -5.37 8.48 1.20
C ILE A 196 -6.40 7.36 1.19
N GLU A 197 -7.66 7.73 0.94
CA GLU A 197 -8.70 6.73 0.73
C GLU A 197 -8.37 5.86 -0.50
N THR A 198 -8.51 4.55 -0.37
CA THR A 198 -8.24 3.59 -1.43
C THR A 198 -9.43 2.68 -1.67
N LYS A 199 -9.87 2.62 -2.92
CA LYS A 199 -10.99 1.80 -3.37
C LYS A 199 -10.54 0.80 -4.42
N TYR A 200 -11.06 -0.42 -4.34
CA TYR A 200 -10.69 -1.54 -5.19
C TYR A 200 -11.84 -2.08 -6.02
N GLY A 201 -11.52 -2.41 -7.27
CA GLY A 201 -12.41 -2.99 -8.26
C GLY A 201 -13.51 -2.03 -8.72
N SER A 202 -14.29 -2.48 -9.69
CA SER A 202 -15.42 -1.71 -10.24
C SER A 202 -16.54 -1.45 -9.21
N ARG A 203 -16.57 -2.21 -8.11
CA ARG A 203 -17.49 -2.02 -6.97
C ARG A 203 -17.03 -0.95 -5.98
N GLY A 204 -15.78 -0.47 -6.09
CA GLY A 204 -15.26 0.58 -5.23
C GLY A 204 -15.14 0.15 -3.77
N TRP A 205 -14.76 -1.10 -3.50
CA TRP A 205 -14.61 -1.58 -2.13
C TRP A 205 -13.51 -0.82 -1.41
N LEU A 206 -13.81 -0.27 -0.25
CA LEU A 206 -12.80 0.33 0.61
C LEU A 206 -11.79 -0.74 1.05
N ILE A 207 -10.52 -0.46 0.79
CA ILE A 207 -9.37 -1.27 1.22
C ILE A 207 -8.45 -0.40 2.09
N PRO A 208 -7.53 -1.01 2.87
CA PRO A 208 -6.64 -0.26 3.76
C PRO A 208 -5.95 0.92 3.07
N PRO A 209 -5.99 2.12 3.68
CA PRO A 209 -5.42 3.34 3.11
C PRO A 209 -3.95 3.20 2.74
N LEU A 210 -3.56 3.80 1.62
CA LEU A 210 -2.17 3.86 1.19
C LEU A 210 -1.51 5.14 1.72
N GLN A 211 -0.24 5.05 2.12
CA GLN A 211 0.55 6.23 2.44
C GLN A 211 1.19 6.81 1.17
N ARG A 212 0.98 8.11 0.92
CA ARG A 212 1.52 8.84 -0.24
C ARG A 212 2.08 10.19 0.16
N GLU A 213 2.89 10.79 -0.71
CA GLU A 213 3.40 12.14 -0.48
C GLU A 213 2.25 13.13 -0.64
N MET A 214 2.12 14.05 0.31
CA MET A 214 1.05 15.04 0.30
C MET A 214 1.13 15.96 -0.93
N ARG A 215 2.32 16.17 -1.49
CA ARG A 215 2.52 16.97 -2.71
C ARG A 215 1.72 16.47 -3.91
N ASP A 216 1.45 15.16 -4.00
CA ASP A 216 0.73 14.56 -5.12
C ASP A 216 -0.75 14.98 -5.15
N PHE A 217 -1.27 15.38 -3.98
CA PHE A 217 -2.67 15.76 -3.76
C PHE A 217 -2.84 17.25 -3.45
N SER A 218 -1.74 17.94 -3.14
CA SER A 218 -1.72 19.39 -2.93
C SER A 218 -1.90 20.07 -4.29
N SER A 219 -3.13 20.45 -4.62
CA SER A 219 -3.41 21.08 -5.91
C SER A 219 -2.64 22.39 -6.08
N ASN A 220 -2.07 22.61 -7.28
CA ASN A 220 -1.73 23.94 -7.79
C ASN A 220 -2.98 24.81 -8.08
N LYS A 221 -4.18 24.43 -7.60
CA LYS A 221 -5.38 25.25 -7.78
C LYS A 221 -5.34 26.40 -6.78
N ARG A 222 -4.97 27.57 -7.30
CA ARG A 222 -5.24 28.90 -6.72
C ARG A 222 -6.75 29.01 -6.43
N GLY A 223 -7.18 28.63 -5.24
CA GLY A 223 -8.60 28.77 -4.89
C GLY A 223 -9.11 27.82 -3.82
N SER A 224 -8.45 27.77 -2.66
CA SER A 224 -9.10 27.58 -1.36
C SER A 224 -8.01 27.57 -0.29
N VAL A 225 -7.84 28.68 0.42
CA VAL A 225 -6.92 28.85 1.56
C VAL A 225 -7.41 28.04 2.80
N THR A 226 -8.43 27.21 2.64
CA THR A 226 -9.23 26.67 3.74
C THR A 226 -9.32 25.14 3.81
N GLU A 227 -8.63 24.37 2.98
CA GLU A 227 -8.58 22.91 3.15
C GLU A 227 -7.27 22.44 3.80
N TYR A 228 -7.41 21.47 4.69
CA TYR A 228 -6.37 20.79 5.45
C TYR A 228 -5.26 20.10 4.62
N GLY A 229 -5.27 20.28 3.30
CA GLY A 229 -4.32 19.78 2.31
C GLY A 229 -3.20 20.76 1.95
N ASP A 230 -2.92 21.76 2.78
CA ASP A 230 -1.78 22.66 2.57
C ASP A 230 -0.48 21.99 3.06
N LEU A 231 0.25 21.40 2.12
CA LEU A 231 1.59 20.86 2.29
C LEU A 231 2.49 21.77 3.14
N TYR A 232 2.42 23.09 2.91
CA TYR A 232 3.26 24.07 3.60
C TYR A 232 2.90 24.22 5.08
N ARG A 233 1.62 24.06 5.45
CA ARG A 233 1.21 24.06 6.87
C ARG A 233 1.77 22.87 7.62
N TRP A 234 1.66 21.70 7.02
CA TRP A 234 2.19 20.48 7.64
C TRP A 234 3.71 20.53 7.73
N PHE A 235 4.39 20.96 6.67
CA PHE A 235 5.84 21.16 6.72
C PHE A 235 6.24 22.19 7.79
N ALA A 236 5.57 23.35 7.85
CA ALA A 236 5.81 24.37 8.88
C ALA A 236 5.65 23.83 10.31
N ARG A 237 4.59 23.04 10.54
CA ARG A 237 4.36 22.38 11.81
C ARG A 237 5.51 21.45 12.18
N PHE A 238 5.89 20.55 11.28
CA PHE A 238 6.96 19.60 11.55
C PHE A 238 8.34 20.25 11.72
N LEU A 239 8.59 21.36 11.01
CA LEU A 239 9.79 22.16 11.19
C LEU A 239 9.86 22.73 12.61
N LEU A 240 8.77 23.34 13.10
CA LEU A 240 8.71 23.92 14.44
C LEU A 240 8.61 22.87 15.56
N GLU A 241 8.12 21.66 15.26
CA GLU A 241 8.20 20.52 16.17
C GLU A 241 9.60 19.88 16.21
N GLY A 242 10.57 20.36 15.42
CA GLY A 242 11.93 19.80 15.39
C GLY A 242 12.03 18.44 14.67
N LYS A 243 11.02 18.06 13.89
CA LYS A 243 10.97 16.76 13.20
C LYS A 243 11.66 16.75 11.84
N VAL A 244 11.93 17.92 11.28
CA VAL A 244 12.59 18.09 9.97
C VAL A 244 14.12 18.05 10.11
N PHE A 245 14.65 18.71 11.13
CA PHE A 245 16.08 18.75 11.43
C PHE A 245 16.32 18.30 12.88
N PRO A 246 17.20 17.31 13.12
CA PRO A 246 17.56 16.89 14.48
C PRO A 246 18.09 18.03 15.34
N GLU A 247 18.80 18.99 14.75
CA GLU A 247 19.34 20.17 15.44
C GLU A 247 18.25 21.07 16.03
N LEU A 248 16.98 20.91 15.60
CA LEU A 248 15.84 21.67 16.10
C LEU A 248 14.99 20.88 17.11
N ALA A 249 15.44 19.73 17.61
CA ALA A 249 14.65 18.88 18.50
C ALA A 249 14.13 19.63 19.75
N ASP A 250 14.95 20.50 20.33
CA ASP A 250 14.59 21.26 21.53
C ASP A 250 13.74 22.51 21.26
N LEU A 251 13.60 22.89 19.98
CA LEU A 251 12.93 24.12 19.56
C LEU A 251 11.51 24.22 20.12
N LYS A 252 10.77 23.09 20.10
CA LYS A 252 9.37 23.03 20.54
C LYS A 252 9.18 23.60 21.96
N SER A 253 10.10 23.33 22.88
CA SER A 253 10.01 23.78 24.28
C SER A 253 10.19 25.29 24.45
N MET A 254 10.83 25.93 23.48
CA MET A 254 11.17 27.36 23.45
C MET A 254 10.10 28.21 22.74
N LEU A 255 9.07 27.59 22.15
CA LEU A 255 8.01 28.27 21.43
C LEU A 255 6.92 28.81 22.36
N ASN A 256 6.32 29.94 21.99
CA ASN A 256 5.25 30.57 22.76
C ASN A 256 3.87 29.90 22.58
N ASP A 257 3.68 29.14 21.51
CA ASP A 257 2.47 28.35 21.25
C ASP A 257 2.85 26.96 20.70
N ASP A 258 2.02 25.96 20.93
CA ASP A 258 2.22 24.63 20.36
C ASP A 258 2.08 24.66 18.82
N PRO A 259 3.03 24.10 18.03
CA PRO A 259 2.96 24.09 16.57
C PRO A 259 1.69 23.47 15.98
N GLY A 260 0.94 22.66 16.75
CA GLY A 260 -0.35 22.13 16.35
C GLY A 260 -1.39 23.19 15.98
N ILE A 261 -1.22 24.46 16.39
CA ILE A 261 -2.10 25.56 15.95
C ILE A 261 -2.02 25.84 14.44
N ILE A 262 -0.91 25.48 13.79
CA ILE A 262 -0.65 25.76 12.35
C ILE A 262 -1.64 25.01 11.46
N THR A 263 -2.02 23.80 11.89
CA THR A 263 -2.91 22.89 11.16
C THR A 263 -4.38 23.01 11.59
N ARG A 264 -4.75 24.03 12.40
CA ARG A 264 -6.15 24.29 12.78
C ARG A 264 -6.89 25.08 11.70
N LYS A 265 -8.22 24.92 11.62
CA LYS A 265 -9.10 25.60 10.62
C LYS A 265 -8.95 27.12 10.60
N LYS A 266 -8.81 27.75 11.77
CA LYS A 266 -8.73 29.21 11.93
C LYS A 266 -7.27 29.61 12.22
N PRO A 267 -6.47 29.98 11.20
CA PRO A 267 -5.08 30.37 11.40
C PRO A 267 -4.99 31.73 12.10
N VAL A 268 -3.98 31.86 12.98
CA VAL A 268 -3.58 33.14 13.56
C VAL A 268 -2.68 33.89 12.56
N SER A 269 -2.57 35.22 12.65
CA SER A 269 -1.75 36.04 11.74
C SER A 269 -0.30 35.56 11.59
N LYS A 270 0.33 35.10 12.69
CA LYS A 270 1.68 34.53 12.67
C LYS A 270 1.80 33.21 11.88
N VAL A 271 0.72 32.42 11.83
CA VAL A 271 0.64 31.21 11.00
C VAL A 271 0.60 31.60 9.53
N ALA A 272 -0.22 32.58 9.18
CA ALA A 272 -0.33 33.07 7.80
C ALA A 272 1.02 33.59 7.27
N LEU A 273 1.78 34.34 8.08
CA LEU A 273 3.11 34.84 7.71
C LEU A 273 4.11 33.69 7.45
N LEU A 274 4.13 32.68 8.31
CA LEU A 274 5.03 31.53 8.17
C LEU A 274 4.70 30.71 6.92
N VAL A 275 3.42 30.38 6.74
CA VAL A 275 2.95 29.54 5.63
C VAL A 275 3.11 30.26 4.29
N SER A 276 2.80 31.56 4.21
CA SER A 276 2.98 32.33 2.97
C SER A 276 4.46 32.49 2.60
N SER A 277 5.36 32.62 3.58
CA SER A 277 6.81 32.66 3.33
C SER A 277 7.30 31.34 2.74
N LEU A 278 6.88 30.20 3.29
CA LEU A 278 7.22 28.87 2.79
C LEU A 278 6.63 28.61 1.39
N SER A 279 5.34 28.92 1.21
CA SER A 279 4.63 28.72 -0.05
C SER A 279 5.20 29.60 -1.16
N GLY A 280 5.44 30.89 -0.90
CA GLY A 280 6.03 31.81 -1.87
C GLY A 280 7.46 31.46 -2.26
N ALA A 281 8.21 30.80 -1.37
CA ALA A 281 9.55 30.31 -1.63
C ALA A 281 9.60 28.90 -2.24
N GLY A 282 8.46 28.20 -2.33
CA GLY A 282 8.41 26.79 -2.76
C GLY A 282 9.09 25.83 -1.79
N VAL A 283 9.18 26.18 -0.50
CA VAL A 283 9.90 25.39 0.51
C VAL A 283 8.94 24.47 1.25
N HIS A 284 9.04 23.17 1.00
CA HIS A 284 8.13 22.15 1.53
C HIS A 284 8.85 20.89 2.04
N SER A 285 10.18 20.90 2.08
CA SER A 285 11.03 19.78 2.51
C SER A 285 12.33 20.30 3.14
N ALA A 286 13.07 19.44 3.84
CA ALA A 286 14.40 19.76 4.35
C ALA A 286 15.34 20.14 3.20
N GLY A 287 15.35 19.38 2.10
CA GLY A 287 16.18 19.65 0.93
C GLY A 287 15.87 21.01 0.30
N THR A 288 14.59 21.32 0.07
CA THR A 288 14.19 22.62 -0.49
C THR A 288 14.53 23.80 0.44
N LEU A 289 14.42 23.60 1.75
CA LEU A 289 14.82 24.61 2.74
C LEU A 289 16.34 24.82 2.79
N ARG A 290 17.13 23.74 2.72
CA ARG A 290 18.60 23.80 2.65
C ARG A 290 19.07 24.55 1.40
N MET A 291 18.52 24.21 0.23
CA MET A 291 18.81 24.90 -1.01
C MET A 291 18.48 26.39 -0.90
N HIS A 292 17.32 26.73 -0.33
CA HIS A 292 16.93 28.13 -0.15
C HIS A 292 17.90 28.90 0.76
N TRP A 293 18.33 28.31 1.88
CA TRP A 293 19.33 28.93 2.77
C TRP A 293 20.70 29.10 2.11
N LYS A 294 21.12 28.14 1.27
CA LYS A 294 22.41 28.18 0.58
C LYS A 294 22.44 29.22 -0.53
N GLU A 295 21.38 29.30 -1.33
CA GLU A 295 21.38 30.03 -2.60
C GLU A 295 20.69 31.40 -2.54
N LYS A 296 19.69 31.58 -1.65
CA LYS A 296 18.83 32.77 -1.66
C LYS A 296 18.97 33.62 -0.40
N ASP A 297 18.63 33.07 0.76
CA ASP A 297 18.60 33.85 2.00
C ASP A 297 18.90 33.00 3.24
N LYS A 298 20.10 33.18 3.83
CA LYS A 298 20.50 32.52 5.09
C LYS A 298 19.65 32.96 6.30
N LYS A 299 18.93 34.07 6.20
CA LYS A 299 18.03 34.60 7.25
C LYS A 299 16.57 34.23 6.99
N PHE A 300 16.30 33.38 6.00
CA PHE A 300 14.95 32.93 5.68
C PHE A 300 14.25 32.36 6.92
N LEU A 301 13.01 32.77 7.14
CA LEU A 301 12.16 32.51 8.32
C LEU A 301 12.55 33.19 9.64
N PHE A 302 13.67 33.92 9.77
CA PHE A 302 14.05 34.55 11.06
C PHE A 302 12.97 35.52 11.58
N LYS A 303 12.36 36.29 10.66
CA LYS A 303 11.24 37.20 10.99
C LYS A 303 10.04 36.42 11.53
N CYS A 304 9.74 35.27 10.93
CA CYS A 304 8.68 34.37 11.38
C CYS A 304 9.02 33.83 12.77
N MET A 305 10.23 33.32 12.98
CA MET A 305 10.69 32.74 14.25
C MET A 305 10.57 33.70 15.43
N LYS A 306 10.80 35.00 15.23
CA LYS A 306 10.61 36.02 16.28
C LYS A 306 9.18 36.01 16.87
N SER A 307 8.16 35.74 16.05
CA SER A 307 6.76 35.68 16.48
C SER A 307 6.37 34.36 17.15
N TRP A 308 7.17 33.31 16.99
CA TRP A 308 6.93 31.97 17.54
C TRP A 308 7.71 31.69 18.82
N THR A 309 8.67 32.54 19.17
CA THR A 309 9.61 32.29 20.27
C THR A 309 9.16 32.97 21.57
N LYS A 310 9.36 32.31 22.72
CA LYS A 310 9.20 32.95 24.04
C LYS A 310 10.24 34.05 24.23
N LYS A 311 9.85 35.18 24.84
CA LYS A 311 10.71 36.38 24.93
C LYS A 311 12.04 36.14 25.66
N ASP A 312 11.99 35.34 26.73
CA ASP A 312 13.12 34.91 27.56
C ASP A 312 14.07 33.93 26.85
N ARG A 313 13.58 33.22 25.82
CA ARG A 313 14.36 32.22 25.04
C ARG A 313 14.83 32.74 23.68
N ALA A 314 14.63 34.01 23.37
CA ALA A 314 14.88 34.57 22.03
C ALA A 314 16.35 34.46 21.57
N ALA A 315 17.32 34.65 22.49
CA ALA A 315 18.74 34.54 22.18
C ALA A 315 19.15 33.08 21.88
N GLU A 316 18.60 32.14 22.65
CA GLU A 316 18.85 30.71 22.52
C GLU A 316 18.29 30.18 21.20
N VAL A 317 17.04 30.48 20.86
CA VAL A 317 16.44 30.10 19.57
C VAL A 317 17.20 30.71 18.40
N LYS A 318 17.64 31.97 18.49
CA LYS A 318 18.44 32.59 17.44
C LYS A 318 19.75 31.85 17.21
N ARG A 319 20.45 31.46 18.29
CA ARG A 319 21.69 30.68 18.21
C ARG A 319 21.43 29.30 17.61
N LEU A 320 20.45 28.58 18.16
CA LEU A 320 20.04 27.25 17.69
C LEU A 320 19.75 27.27 16.19
N TRP A 321 18.93 28.21 15.75
CA TRP A 321 18.56 28.35 14.34
C TRP A 321 19.77 28.70 13.45
N GLN A 322 20.65 29.60 13.88
CA GLN A 322 21.87 29.92 13.15
C GLN A 322 22.81 28.72 13.01
N ASP A 323 22.95 27.93 14.07
CA ASP A 323 23.79 26.74 14.06
C ASP A 323 23.20 25.64 13.17
N THR A 324 21.86 25.46 13.17
CA THR A 324 21.17 24.61 12.20
C THR A 324 21.41 25.05 10.76
N VAL A 325 21.28 26.35 10.46
CA VAL A 325 21.52 26.88 9.10
C VAL A 325 22.97 26.63 8.67
N LYS A 326 23.95 26.84 9.55
CA LYS A 326 25.36 26.56 9.25
C LYS A 326 25.58 25.08 8.96
N SER A 327 25.08 24.18 9.83
CA SER A 327 25.14 22.71 9.65
C SER A 327 24.56 22.31 8.29
N CYS A 328 23.38 22.82 7.98
CA CYS A 328 22.65 22.55 6.74
C CYS A 328 23.33 23.05 5.46
N ILE A 329 24.11 24.13 5.53
CA ILE A 329 24.84 24.67 4.36
C ILE A 329 26.19 23.95 4.18
N SER A 330 26.77 23.42 5.26
CA SER A 330 28.05 22.68 5.22
C SER A 330 27.93 21.23 4.73
N GLN A 331 26.71 20.68 4.76
CA GLN A 331 26.37 19.37 4.18
C GLN A 331 26.00 19.49 2.71
#